data_AF-A0A1E7ZBD2-F1
#
_entry.id   AF-A0A1E7ZBD2-F1
#
_cell.length_a   1.000
_cell.length_b   1.000
_cell.length_c   1.000
_cell.angle_alpha   90.00
_cell.angle_beta   90.00
_cell.angle_gamma   90.00
#
_symmetry.space_group_name_H-M   'P 1'
#
loop_
_entity.id
_entity.type
_entity.pdbx_description
1 polymer ?
#
loop_
_entity_poly.entity_id
_entity_poly.type
_entity_poly.pdbx_seq_one_letter_code
_entity_poly.pdbx_strand_id
1 'polypeptide(L)'
;MKHFDNIPTAVLLEKLGFADPKKLAKDVNVILKEKEDYKKYIVTPSEEFSIANTRPEKITIVREAETLVRNIAILHPYKRLFGRSGDASKYVAQAKLSLKKNRQPLRDAALQMKRDLERDIQRSQDALEGLGEITAVITDNLPINLEKDSINELLQSGRHTSLSDISHSYLTGNWNDIVVYRNRISDGEVSSELFRLLGEKLYLTGDMNEAEEILLSAVELDAENGIAHSILAMIYQRKLAENSEEKIHFLAKTDFSGHISNPVTSEEQWINDGLEFVSGSREKIKANFIYHAVHSLEFWPQHGYRPDGKKNYMMNLSGAPDVSVTLSRWGLFKALIAQIGTKEWNQYKSFLERAVVSLLSFSEYGFHHHYSFSGETLKDKINLLHLVNLYSPDIASKHLKWKSESFRSEESLYLEGYYEYFRSPPVAAMFSEYFGVDTYDQLMADILEARYENEKTEMLSERAERILWNTEKFLQKLCSALNHRALIPELSVLANQYDIEQASDETDKQLALLINAIEGWEVFQQDKTWLKYRGSNFESWQVRKLLLTACLVELAANKNTAHNAELLSELVAEDRAFTGILTSFSPWLMNWLTERVLAQNPDVGGLNEDLAWLVAKTEDVYEQFSDDF
;
A
#
# COMPACT_ATOMS: atom_id res chain seq x y z
N MET A 1 30.40 -20.41 -65.88
CA MET A 1 30.74 -20.44 -64.44
C MET A 1 30.71 -19.01 -63.93
N LYS A 2 29.72 -18.62 -63.12
CA LYS A 2 29.80 -17.39 -62.31
C LYS A 2 30.42 -17.81 -60.98
N HIS A 3 31.61 -17.32 -60.65
CA HIS A 3 32.17 -17.49 -59.31
C HIS A 3 31.21 -16.82 -58.33
N PHE A 4 30.63 -17.60 -57.43
CA PHE A 4 29.87 -17.07 -56.30
C PHE A 4 30.89 -16.55 -55.28
N ASP A 5 31.10 -15.23 -55.26
CA ASP A 5 31.88 -14.52 -54.23
C ASP A 5 31.07 -14.51 -52.92
N ASN A 6 30.99 -15.66 -52.25
CA ASN A 6 30.39 -15.76 -50.93
C ASN A 6 31.37 -15.20 -49.89
N ILE A 7 30.89 -14.33 -49.00
CA ILE A 7 31.74 -13.68 -48.00
C ILE A 7 31.17 -13.96 -46.60
N PRO A 8 31.99 -14.31 -45.61
CA PRO A 8 31.54 -14.38 -44.22
C PRO A 8 31.06 -13.02 -43.71
N THR A 9 29.96 -12.98 -42.95
CA THR A 9 29.38 -11.72 -42.46
C THR A 9 30.37 -10.89 -41.64
N ALA A 10 31.19 -11.53 -40.80
CA ALA A 10 32.22 -10.84 -40.01
C ALA A 10 33.31 -10.22 -40.91
N VAL A 11 33.81 -10.96 -41.90
CA VAL A 11 34.79 -10.45 -42.88
C VAL A 11 34.22 -9.30 -43.69
N LEU A 12 32.94 -9.36 -44.05
CA LEU A 12 32.29 -8.25 -44.73
C LEU A 12 32.21 -7.01 -43.84
N LEU A 13 31.78 -7.16 -42.58
CA LEU A 13 31.69 -6.04 -41.63
C LEU A 13 33.07 -5.44 -41.32
N GLU A 14 34.12 -6.25 -41.28
CA GLU A 14 35.50 -5.79 -41.15
C GLU A 14 35.91 -4.94 -42.36
N LYS A 15 35.64 -5.42 -43.59
CA LYS A 15 35.87 -4.65 -44.84
C LYS A 15 35.07 -3.34 -44.91
N LEU A 16 33.90 -3.32 -44.27
CA LEU A 16 33.05 -2.14 -44.17
C LEU A 16 33.49 -1.15 -43.08
N GLY A 17 34.52 -1.48 -42.29
CA GLY A 17 35.14 -0.59 -41.30
C GLY A 17 34.48 -0.58 -39.92
N PHE A 18 33.72 -1.62 -39.55
CA PHE A 18 33.12 -1.71 -38.21
C PHE A 18 34.15 -2.19 -37.17
N ALA A 19 34.17 -1.52 -36.00
CA ALA A 19 35.18 -1.74 -34.95
C ALA A 19 35.07 -3.09 -34.20
N ASP A 20 33.90 -3.76 -34.25
CA ASP A 20 33.70 -5.11 -33.70
C ASP A 20 32.89 -6.00 -34.68
N PRO A 21 33.54 -6.50 -35.74
CA PRO A 21 32.86 -7.19 -36.82
C PRO A 21 32.28 -8.55 -36.40
N LYS A 22 32.85 -9.21 -35.38
CA LYS A 22 32.41 -10.54 -34.94
C LYS A 22 31.12 -10.46 -34.11
N LYS A 23 31.05 -9.52 -33.16
CA LYS A 23 29.83 -9.30 -32.36
C LYS A 23 28.68 -8.85 -33.25
N LEU A 24 28.94 -7.88 -34.10
CA LEU A 24 27.92 -7.34 -35.02
C LEU A 24 27.47 -8.38 -36.06
N ALA A 25 28.37 -9.27 -36.51
CA ALA A 25 27.99 -10.38 -37.38
C ALA A 25 27.00 -11.33 -36.72
N LYS A 26 27.09 -11.58 -35.41
CA LYS A 26 26.12 -12.43 -34.69
C LYS A 26 24.71 -11.87 -34.82
N ASP A 27 24.55 -10.58 -34.55
CA ASP A 27 23.24 -9.90 -34.56
C ASP A 27 22.68 -9.74 -35.98
N VAL A 28 23.53 -9.37 -36.94
CA VAL A 28 23.14 -9.33 -38.36
C VAL A 28 22.67 -10.70 -38.82
N ASN A 29 23.39 -11.76 -38.46
CA ASN A 29 23.05 -13.13 -38.86
C ASN A 29 21.73 -13.61 -38.26
N VAL A 30 21.38 -13.21 -37.04
CA VAL A 30 20.06 -13.48 -36.44
C VAL A 30 18.97 -12.86 -37.31
N ILE A 31 19.09 -11.59 -37.67
CA ILE A 31 18.10 -10.88 -38.50
C ILE A 31 17.99 -11.52 -39.89
N LEU A 32 19.12 -11.86 -40.53
CA LEU A 32 19.11 -12.51 -41.84
C LEU A 32 18.44 -13.90 -41.82
N LYS A 33 18.58 -14.64 -40.72
CA LYS A 33 17.98 -15.98 -40.56
C LYS A 33 16.49 -15.92 -40.26
N GLU A 34 16.07 -14.98 -39.43
CA GLU A 34 14.70 -14.95 -38.92
C GLU A 34 13.71 -14.31 -39.89
N LYS A 35 14.16 -13.34 -40.72
CA LYS A 35 13.26 -12.57 -41.59
C LYS A 35 13.11 -13.20 -42.96
N GLU A 36 11.87 -13.50 -43.36
CA GLU A 36 11.57 -14.24 -44.61
C GLU A 36 12.21 -13.60 -45.84
N ASP A 37 12.12 -12.27 -45.96
CA ASP A 37 12.64 -11.51 -47.09
C ASP A 37 14.17 -11.57 -47.23
N TYR A 38 14.88 -11.95 -46.15
CA TYR A 38 16.34 -11.86 -46.05
C TYR A 38 17.03 -13.23 -46.08
N LYS A 39 16.31 -14.33 -45.84
CA LYS A 39 16.85 -15.71 -45.91
C LYS A 39 17.53 -16.01 -47.25
N LYS A 40 17.04 -15.42 -48.34
CA LYS A 40 17.62 -15.57 -49.71
C LYS A 40 19.07 -15.13 -49.84
N TYR A 41 19.56 -14.32 -48.90
CA TYR A 41 20.94 -13.81 -48.92
C TYR A 41 21.93 -14.73 -48.18
N ILE A 42 21.44 -15.75 -47.47
CA ILE A 42 22.27 -16.73 -46.77
C ILE A 42 22.61 -17.88 -47.72
N VAL A 43 23.90 -18.19 -47.84
CA VAL A 43 24.39 -19.39 -48.51
C VAL A 43 24.70 -20.42 -47.44
N THR A 44 23.90 -21.49 -47.41
CA THR A 44 24.22 -22.67 -46.60
C THR A 44 25.14 -23.56 -47.44
N PRO A 45 26.32 -23.96 -46.95
CA PRO A 45 27.19 -24.84 -47.71
C PRO A 45 26.45 -26.16 -48.00
N SER A 46 26.37 -26.55 -49.27
CA SER A 46 25.92 -27.88 -49.67
C SER A 46 26.83 -28.94 -49.06
N GLU A 47 26.27 -30.08 -48.64
CA GLU A 47 26.98 -31.18 -47.97
C GLU A 47 28.16 -31.78 -48.77
N GLU A 48 28.37 -31.38 -50.03
CA GLU A 48 29.42 -31.91 -50.92
C GLU A 48 30.81 -31.22 -50.83
N PHE A 49 31.00 -30.15 -50.04
CA PHE A 49 32.27 -29.38 -50.03
C PHE A 49 32.92 -29.21 -48.65
N SER A 50 32.86 -30.22 -47.76
CA SER A 50 33.70 -30.24 -46.55
C SER A 50 35.13 -30.69 -46.89
N ILE A 51 35.98 -29.78 -47.38
CA ILE A 51 37.43 -30.00 -47.44
C ILE A 51 38.00 -29.93 -46.02
N ALA A 52 38.88 -30.89 -45.72
CA ALA A 52 39.48 -31.13 -44.42
C ALA A 52 40.20 -29.91 -43.81
N ASN A 53 40.03 -29.77 -42.48
CA ASN A 53 40.87 -29.01 -41.54
C ASN A 53 40.71 -27.48 -41.36
N THR A 54 39.58 -26.88 -41.73
CA THR A 54 39.20 -25.55 -41.21
C THR A 54 37.80 -25.59 -40.60
N ARG A 55 37.64 -25.00 -39.39
CA ARG A 55 36.32 -24.79 -38.79
C ARG A 55 35.47 -24.01 -39.80
N PRO A 56 34.36 -24.56 -40.34
CA PRO A 56 33.54 -23.82 -41.29
C PRO A 56 32.90 -22.65 -40.56
N GLU A 57 33.11 -21.42 -41.05
CA GLU A 57 32.28 -20.29 -40.62
C GLU A 57 30.83 -20.61 -41.02
N LYS A 58 29.96 -20.71 -40.01
CA LYS A 58 28.62 -21.32 -40.13
C LYS A 58 27.67 -20.60 -41.09
N ILE A 59 27.98 -19.38 -41.53
CA ILE A 59 27.08 -18.53 -42.35
C ILE A 59 27.94 -17.68 -43.29
N THR A 60 27.79 -17.91 -44.59
CA THR A 60 28.29 -17.02 -45.64
C THR A 60 27.12 -16.34 -46.34
N ILE A 61 27.32 -15.11 -46.77
CA ILE A 61 26.30 -14.31 -47.44
C ILE A 61 26.72 -14.01 -48.88
N VAL A 62 25.74 -13.88 -49.77
CA VAL A 62 25.97 -13.43 -51.15
C VAL A 62 26.37 -11.95 -51.16
N ARG A 63 27.21 -11.54 -52.11
CA ARG A 63 27.74 -10.18 -52.20
C ARG A 63 26.64 -9.12 -52.37
N GLU A 64 25.53 -9.47 -52.99
CA GLU A 64 24.34 -8.61 -53.14
C GLU A 64 23.71 -8.22 -51.81
N ALA A 65 24.01 -8.93 -50.72
CA ALA A 65 23.57 -8.60 -49.37
C ALA A 65 24.34 -7.43 -48.75
N GLU A 66 25.40 -6.94 -49.38
CA GLU A 66 26.31 -5.94 -48.78
C GLU A 66 25.57 -4.69 -48.27
N THR A 67 24.70 -4.10 -49.09
CA THR A 67 23.94 -2.91 -48.69
C THR A 67 23.00 -3.21 -47.53
N LEU A 68 22.35 -4.38 -47.53
CA LEU A 68 21.46 -4.79 -46.45
C LEU A 68 22.22 -4.98 -45.15
N VAL A 69 23.35 -5.71 -45.19
CA VAL A 69 24.22 -5.94 -44.03
C VAL A 69 24.76 -4.63 -43.48
N ARG A 70 25.22 -3.73 -44.36
CA ARG A 70 25.68 -2.39 -43.99
C ARG A 70 24.56 -1.60 -43.30
N ASN A 71 23.35 -1.62 -43.85
CA ASN A 71 22.22 -0.89 -43.28
C ASN A 71 21.78 -1.47 -41.93
N ILE A 72 21.69 -2.80 -41.81
CA ILE A 72 21.36 -3.46 -40.52
C ILE A 72 22.42 -3.09 -39.47
N ALA A 73 23.70 -3.15 -39.84
CA ALA A 73 24.82 -2.79 -38.97
C ALA A 73 24.77 -1.32 -38.53
N ILE A 74 24.50 -0.38 -39.44
CA ILE A 74 24.34 1.05 -39.13
C ILE A 74 23.14 1.29 -38.21
N LEU A 75 22.02 0.60 -38.44
CA LEU A 75 20.79 0.79 -37.67
C LEU A 75 20.79 0.05 -36.34
N HIS A 76 21.71 -0.89 -36.14
CA HIS A 76 21.76 -1.73 -34.95
C HIS A 76 21.83 -0.93 -33.63
N PRO A 77 22.69 0.10 -33.47
CA PRO A 77 22.71 0.92 -32.27
C PRO A 77 21.41 1.72 -32.04
N TYR A 78 20.64 1.94 -33.10
CA TYR A 78 19.42 2.75 -33.09
C TYR A 78 18.14 1.91 -33.15
N LYS A 79 18.22 0.61 -32.84
CA LYS A 79 17.07 -0.32 -32.91
C LYS A 79 15.83 0.18 -32.15
N ARG A 80 16.03 0.88 -31.02
CA ARG A 80 14.95 1.46 -30.19
C ARG A 80 14.13 2.53 -30.93
N LEU A 81 14.72 3.27 -31.88
CA LEU A 81 13.97 4.23 -32.71
C LEU A 81 12.80 3.57 -33.45
N PHE A 82 12.92 2.26 -33.72
CA PHE A 82 11.96 1.53 -34.52
C PHE A 82 10.95 0.73 -33.69
N GLY A 83 11.13 0.56 -32.37
CA GLY A 83 10.20 -0.16 -31.49
C GLY A 83 9.94 -1.62 -31.91
N ARG A 84 8.78 -2.17 -31.53
CA ARG A 84 8.35 -3.54 -31.92
C ARG A 84 7.42 -3.50 -33.15
N SER A 85 7.52 -4.50 -34.01
CA SER A 85 6.62 -4.70 -35.17
C SER A 85 5.44 -5.59 -34.77
N GLY A 86 4.26 -5.33 -35.33
CA GLY A 86 3.12 -6.27 -35.27
C GLY A 86 3.29 -7.49 -36.18
N ASP A 87 4.26 -7.44 -37.11
CA ASP A 87 4.59 -8.50 -38.04
C ASP A 87 6.03 -8.96 -37.77
N ALA A 88 6.18 -10.16 -37.18
CA ALA A 88 7.47 -10.73 -36.81
C ALA A 88 8.32 -11.15 -38.02
N SER A 89 7.70 -11.35 -39.19
CA SER A 89 8.38 -11.78 -40.43
C SER A 89 9.24 -10.69 -41.05
N LYS A 90 8.97 -9.42 -40.73
CA LYS A 90 9.64 -8.24 -41.29
C LYS A 90 10.63 -7.61 -40.32
N TYR A 91 11.68 -7.04 -40.87
CA TYR A 91 12.60 -6.19 -40.11
C TYR A 91 11.96 -4.84 -39.79
N VAL A 92 11.84 -4.52 -38.51
CA VAL A 92 11.04 -3.38 -38.03
C VAL A 92 11.49 -2.04 -38.61
N ALA A 93 12.81 -1.84 -38.72
CA ALA A 93 13.35 -0.61 -39.29
C ALA A 93 12.94 -0.45 -40.76
N GLN A 94 12.96 -1.52 -41.55
CA GLN A 94 12.51 -1.50 -42.94
C GLN A 94 11.02 -1.13 -43.04
N ALA A 95 10.18 -1.75 -42.21
CA ALA A 95 8.75 -1.46 -42.19
C ALA A 95 8.48 0.01 -41.85
N LYS A 96 9.18 0.56 -40.85
CA LYS A 96 8.98 1.95 -40.43
C LYS A 96 9.53 2.98 -41.41
N LEU A 97 10.68 2.71 -42.02
CA LEU A 97 11.30 3.63 -43.00
C LEU A 97 10.56 3.66 -44.34
N SER A 98 9.79 2.62 -44.66
CA SER A 98 9.05 2.53 -45.93
C SER A 98 7.82 3.44 -46.05
N LEU A 99 7.31 4.01 -44.95
CA LEU A 99 6.06 4.78 -44.93
C LEU A 99 6.27 6.24 -44.51
N LYS A 100 5.89 7.19 -45.37
CA LYS A 100 6.01 8.64 -45.10
C LYS A 100 5.28 9.10 -43.83
N LYS A 101 4.19 8.44 -43.45
CA LYS A 101 3.41 8.75 -42.24
C LYS A 101 4.18 8.55 -40.92
N ASN A 102 5.29 7.82 -40.94
CA ASN A 102 6.08 7.53 -39.74
C ASN A 102 7.10 8.63 -39.38
N ARG A 103 7.15 9.74 -40.14
CA ARG A 103 8.15 10.80 -39.93
C ARG A 103 8.05 11.46 -38.56
N GLN A 104 6.84 11.80 -38.11
CA GLN A 104 6.65 12.46 -36.81
C GLN A 104 6.92 11.48 -35.64
N PRO A 105 6.35 10.26 -35.62
CA PRO A 105 6.69 9.27 -34.59
C PRO A 105 8.19 8.95 -34.49
N LEU A 106 8.90 8.87 -35.62
CA LEU A 106 10.36 8.66 -35.61
C LEU A 106 11.11 9.86 -35.01
N ARG A 107 10.67 11.09 -35.28
CA ARG A 107 11.26 12.30 -34.72
C ARG A 107 11.06 12.36 -33.21
N ASP A 108 9.86 12.02 -32.75
CA ASP A 108 9.52 12.01 -31.32
C ASP A 108 10.32 10.92 -30.59
N ALA A 109 10.43 9.72 -31.18
CA ALA A 109 11.28 8.65 -30.65
C ALA A 109 12.77 9.04 -30.59
N ALA A 110 13.27 9.76 -31.60
CA ALA A 110 14.65 10.24 -31.61
C ALA A 110 14.92 11.32 -30.55
N LEU A 111 13.98 12.24 -30.33
CA LEU A 111 14.06 13.23 -29.26
C LEU A 111 14.05 12.58 -27.89
N GLN A 112 13.21 11.56 -27.69
CA GLN A 112 13.17 10.80 -26.46
C GLN A 112 14.50 10.07 -26.21
N MET A 113 14.99 9.32 -27.20
CA MET A 113 16.28 8.63 -27.10
C MET A 113 17.44 9.59 -26.79
N LYS A 114 17.43 10.79 -27.39
CA LYS A 114 18.43 11.83 -27.08
C LYS A 114 18.37 12.26 -25.61
N ARG A 115 17.17 12.57 -25.10
CA ARG A 115 16.98 12.98 -23.70
C ARG A 115 17.40 11.89 -22.73
N ASP A 116 17.11 10.63 -23.06
CA ASP A 116 17.49 9.48 -22.24
C ASP A 116 19.03 9.34 -22.19
N LEU A 117 19.70 9.47 -23.33
CA LEU A 117 21.18 9.46 -23.39
C LEU A 117 21.80 10.64 -22.62
N GLU A 118 21.26 11.85 -22.77
CA GLU A 118 21.74 13.02 -22.01
C GLU A 118 21.59 12.80 -20.50
N ARG A 119 20.49 12.18 -20.06
CA ARG A 119 20.24 11.84 -18.66
C ARG A 119 21.21 10.78 -18.15
N ASP A 120 21.45 9.72 -18.93
CA ASP A 120 22.38 8.65 -18.56
C ASP A 120 23.82 9.16 -18.47
N ILE A 121 24.22 10.07 -19.37
CA ILE A 121 25.53 10.75 -19.32
C ILE A 121 25.63 11.58 -18.05
N GLN A 122 24.63 12.41 -17.76
CA GLN A 122 24.63 13.23 -16.55
C GLN A 122 24.75 12.37 -15.29
N ARG A 123 23.93 11.32 -15.18
CA ARG A 123 23.99 10.38 -14.04
C ARG A 123 25.35 9.71 -13.90
N SER A 124 25.99 9.36 -15.01
CA SER A 124 27.33 8.77 -15.01
C SER A 124 28.40 9.78 -14.57
N GLN A 125 28.25 11.05 -14.96
CA GLN A 125 29.14 12.13 -14.52
C GLN A 125 28.99 12.39 -13.02
N ASP A 126 27.75 12.50 -12.54
CA ASP A 126 27.44 12.68 -11.12
C ASP A 126 28.01 11.53 -10.28
N ALA A 127 27.88 10.28 -10.76
CA ALA A 127 28.43 9.10 -10.10
C ALA A 127 29.96 9.11 -10.04
N LEU A 128 30.63 9.56 -11.10
CA LEU A 128 32.09 9.65 -11.16
C LEU A 128 32.64 10.76 -10.26
N GLU A 129 31.99 11.92 -10.22
CA GLU A 129 32.35 13.03 -9.33
C GLU A 129 32.19 12.61 -7.87
N GLY A 130 31.04 12.01 -7.50
CA GLY A 130 30.78 11.53 -6.15
C GLY A 130 31.77 10.47 -5.67
N LEU A 131 32.26 9.59 -6.55
CA LEU A 131 33.25 8.57 -6.21
C LEU A 131 34.59 9.19 -5.78
N GLY A 132 35.06 10.23 -6.47
CA GLY A 132 36.31 10.91 -6.14
C GLY A 132 36.25 11.60 -4.79
N GLU A 133 35.15 12.31 -4.53
CA GLU A 133 34.92 13.03 -3.27
C GLU A 133 34.77 12.07 -2.08
N ILE A 134 33.96 11.01 -2.22
CA ILE A 134 33.80 9.99 -1.16
C ILE A 134 35.12 9.28 -0.87
N THR A 135 35.90 8.94 -1.90
CA THR A 135 37.18 8.25 -1.71
C THR A 135 38.14 9.14 -0.92
N ALA A 136 38.28 10.42 -1.30
CA ALA A 136 39.15 11.36 -0.60
C ALA A 136 38.75 11.52 0.86
N VAL A 137 37.46 11.73 1.13
CA VAL A 137 36.94 11.88 2.51
C VAL A 137 37.17 10.61 3.33
N ILE A 138 36.94 9.42 2.77
CA ILE A 138 37.23 8.18 3.48
C ILE A 138 38.73 8.08 3.76
N THR A 139 39.59 8.23 2.75
CA THR A 139 41.05 8.02 2.91
C THR A 139 41.68 9.03 3.85
N ASP A 140 41.23 10.29 3.82
CA ASP A 140 41.79 11.37 4.62
C ASP A 140 41.38 11.30 6.10
N ASN A 141 40.30 10.56 6.41
CA ASN A 141 39.77 10.41 7.75
C ASN A 141 39.93 8.99 8.33
N LEU A 142 40.71 8.10 7.69
CA LEU A 142 40.99 6.79 8.25
C LEU A 142 41.85 6.88 9.53
N PRO A 143 41.55 6.09 10.58
CA PRO A 143 40.47 5.10 10.66
C PRO A 143 39.12 5.72 11.03
N ILE A 144 38.04 5.29 10.36
CA ILE A 144 36.66 5.73 10.63
C ILE A 144 35.96 4.68 11.49
N ASN A 145 35.36 5.12 12.60
CA ASN A 145 34.47 4.32 13.44
C ASN A 145 33.01 4.57 13.06
N LEU A 146 32.38 3.62 12.36
CA LEU A 146 31.00 3.75 11.88
C LEU A 146 29.93 3.91 12.99
N GLU A 147 30.24 3.59 14.25
CA GLU A 147 29.32 3.79 15.38
C GLU A 147 29.39 5.21 15.95
N LYS A 148 30.45 5.96 15.65
CA LYS A 148 30.74 7.27 16.28
C LYS A 148 30.92 8.39 15.28
N ASP A 149 31.45 8.08 14.12
CA ASP A 149 31.84 9.04 13.10
C ASP A 149 30.77 9.08 12.00
N SER A 150 30.15 10.25 11.83
CA SER A 150 29.17 10.48 10.78
C SER A 150 29.88 10.73 9.45
N ILE A 151 29.76 9.79 8.51
CA ILE A 151 30.30 9.96 7.14
C ILE A 151 29.70 11.21 6.48
N ASN A 152 28.44 11.54 6.75
CA ASN A 152 27.80 12.74 6.24
C ASN A 152 28.49 14.01 6.76
N GLU A 153 28.84 14.08 8.04
CA GLU A 153 29.57 15.22 8.60
C GLU A 153 31.00 15.31 8.04
N LEU A 154 31.66 14.17 7.81
CA LEU A 154 32.97 14.12 7.15
C LEU A 154 32.90 14.63 5.70
N LEU A 155 31.83 14.30 4.97
CA LEU A 155 31.59 14.81 3.62
C LEU A 155 31.30 16.32 3.60
N GLN A 156 30.49 16.82 4.55
CA GLN A 156 30.14 18.24 4.66
C GLN A 156 31.29 19.13 5.15
N SER A 157 32.20 18.59 5.95
CA SER A 157 33.38 19.31 6.44
C SER A 157 34.52 19.33 5.42
N GLY A 158 34.51 18.43 4.44
CA GLY A 158 35.35 18.51 3.24
C GLY A 158 35.04 19.78 2.44
N ARG A 159 36.05 20.40 1.81
CA ARG A 159 35.89 21.59 0.94
C ARG A 159 35.20 21.27 -0.41
N HIS A 160 34.27 20.32 -0.42
CA HIS A 160 33.68 19.74 -1.62
C HIS A 160 32.16 20.00 -1.59
N THR A 161 31.76 21.12 -2.19
CA THR A 161 30.40 21.66 -2.18
C THR A 161 29.43 20.97 -3.14
N SER A 162 29.80 19.88 -3.82
CA SER A 162 28.97 19.29 -4.88
C SER A 162 28.01 18.19 -4.39
N LEU A 163 28.37 17.44 -3.34
CA LEU A 163 27.52 16.41 -2.71
C LEU A 163 26.40 16.98 -1.83
N SER A 164 25.73 18.04 -2.29
CA SER A 164 24.63 18.69 -1.56
C SER A 164 23.40 17.81 -1.37
N ASP A 165 23.33 16.64 -2.03
CA ASP A 165 22.18 15.75 -1.93
C ASP A 165 22.52 14.24 -1.94
N ILE A 166 23.06 13.75 -0.82
CA ILE A 166 23.33 12.31 -0.58
C ILE A 166 22.04 11.48 -0.59
N SER A 167 20.84 12.10 -0.62
CA SER A 167 19.58 11.38 -0.80
C SER A 167 19.54 10.54 -2.09
N HIS A 168 20.38 10.88 -3.08
CA HIS A 168 20.51 10.15 -4.34
C HIS A 168 21.54 9.00 -4.33
N SER A 169 22.26 8.78 -3.23
CA SER A 169 23.30 7.73 -3.12
C SER A 169 22.80 6.32 -3.50
N TYR A 170 21.55 6.01 -3.15
CA TYR A 170 20.88 4.77 -3.55
C TYR A 170 20.71 4.66 -5.07
N LEU A 171 20.29 5.74 -5.74
CA LEU A 171 20.17 5.77 -7.20
C LEU A 171 21.54 5.66 -7.88
N THR A 172 22.55 6.35 -7.36
CA THR A 172 23.94 6.28 -7.84
C THR A 172 24.49 4.86 -7.76
N GLY A 173 24.27 4.16 -6.65
CA GLY A 173 24.65 2.75 -6.49
C GLY A 173 24.01 1.84 -7.55
N ASN A 174 22.71 2.00 -7.79
CA ASN A 174 22.01 1.23 -8.83
C ASN A 174 22.53 1.53 -10.25
N TRP A 175 22.93 2.77 -10.53
CA TRP A 175 23.54 3.13 -11.82
C TRP A 175 24.93 2.52 -12.02
N ASN A 176 25.75 2.46 -10.97
CA ASN A 176 27.04 1.78 -11.02
C ASN A 176 26.86 0.29 -11.34
N ASP A 177 25.90 -0.37 -10.70
CA ASP A 177 25.54 -1.77 -10.98
C ASP A 177 25.09 -1.95 -12.45
N ILE A 178 24.25 -1.05 -12.98
CA ILE A 178 23.81 -1.06 -14.39
C ILE A 178 25.01 -1.04 -15.34
N VAL A 179 25.98 -0.15 -15.11
CA VAL A 179 27.19 -0.04 -15.94
C VAL A 179 27.99 -1.34 -15.90
N VAL A 180 28.21 -1.90 -14.70
CA VAL A 180 28.93 -3.17 -14.52
C VAL A 180 28.23 -4.32 -15.26
N TYR A 181 26.90 -4.46 -15.11
CA TYR A 181 26.16 -5.53 -15.76
C TYR A 181 26.12 -5.35 -17.29
N ARG A 182 25.96 -4.13 -17.79
CA ARG A 182 26.04 -3.84 -19.25
C ARG A 182 27.40 -4.19 -19.83
N ASN A 183 28.49 -3.93 -19.10
CA ASN A 183 29.84 -4.32 -19.52
C ASN A 183 29.99 -5.83 -19.58
N ARG A 184 29.57 -6.57 -18.55
CA ARG A 184 29.60 -8.04 -18.53
C ARG A 184 28.81 -8.66 -19.69
N ILE A 185 27.61 -8.14 -19.96
CA ILE A 185 26.80 -8.56 -21.13
C ILE A 185 27.53 -8.23 -22.43
N SER A 186 28.18 -7.07 -22.50
CA SER A 186 28.94 -6.64 -23.67
C SER A 186 30.17 -7.50 -23.93
N ASP A 187 30.80 -8.01 -22.89
CA ASP A 187 31.94 -8.94 -22.92
C ASP A 187 31.50 -10.38 -23.25
N GLY A 188 30.20 -10.62 -23.38
CA GLY A 188 29.62 -11.87 -23.88
C GLY A 188 29.02 -12.77 -22.81
N GLU A 189 28.92 -12.32 -21.56
CA GLU A 189 28.22 -13.06 -20.51
C GLU A 189 26.69 -13.03 -20.77
N VAL A 190 26.08 -14.20 -20.91
CA VAL A 190 24.63 -14.33 -21.16
C VAL A 190 24.05 -15.36 -20.19
N SER A 191 23.36 -14.89 -19.17
CA SER A 191 22.65 -15.73 -18.19
C SER A 191 21.34 -15.05 -17.77
N SER A 192 20.30 -15.84 -17.46
CA SER A 192 19.03 -15.28 -16.99
C SER A 192 19.23 -14.38 -15.76
N GLU A 193 20.11 -14.79 -14.85
CA GLU A 193 20.42 -14.05 -13.63
C GLU A 193 21.05 -12.68 -13.89
N LEU A 194 21.99 -12.58 -14.83
CA LEU A 194 22.62 -11.30 -15.17
C LEU A 194 21.61 -10.33 -15.80
N PHE A 195 20.74 -10.83 -16.68
CA PHE A 195 19.65 -10.02 -17.25
C PHE A 195 18.64 -9.63 -16.18
N ARG A 196 18.28 -10.53 -15.25
CA ARG A 196 17.42 -10.22 -14.10
C ARG A 196 17.99 -9.08 -13.26
N LEU A 197 19.26 -9.17 -12.88
CA LEU A 197 19.96 -8.14 -12.10
C LEU A 197 19.94 -6.78 -12.79
N LEU A 198 20.30 -6.74 -14.09
CA LEU A 198 20.23 -5.50 -14.87
C LEU A 198 18.80 -4.94 -14.93
N GLY A 199 17.82 -5.79 -15.21
CA GLY A 199 16.41 -5.40 -15.30
C GLY A 199 15.85 -4.87 -13.99
N GLU A 200 16.25 -5.47 -12.86
CA GLU A 200 15.91 -4.99 -11.53
C GLU A 200 16.45 -3.59 -11.26
N LYS A 201 17.73 -3.36 -11.56
CA LYS A 201 18.34 -2.04 -11.34
C LYS A 201 17.73 -0.96 -12.22
N LEU A 202 17.42 -1.27 -13.47
CA LEU A 202 16.69 -0.38 -14.37
C LEU A 202 15.28 -0.06 -13.85
N TYR A 203 14.59 -1.06 -13.29
CA TYR A 203 13.29 -0.84 -12.66
C TYR A 203 13.39 0.12 -11.46
N LEU A 204 14.39 -0.08 -10.60
CA LEU A 204 14.64 0.76 -9.41
C LEU A 204 15.06 2.19 -9.73
N THR A 205 15.72 2.42 -10.88
CA THR A 205 16.09 3.77 -11.35
C THR A 205 14.98 4.45 -12.17
N GLY A 206 13.85 3.76 -12.38
CA GLY A 206 12.66 4.27 -13.05
C GLY A 206 12.63 4.05 -14.57
N ASP A 207 13.62 3.40 -15.17
CA ASP A 207 13.59 3.04 -16.59
C ASP A 207 12.82 1.73 -16.82
N MET A 208 11.50 1.81 -16.68
CA MET A 208 10.62 0.65 -16.77
C MET A 208 10.56 0.02 -18.16
N ASN A 209 10.78 0.80 -19.22
CA ASN A 209 10.72 0.30 -20.59
C ASN A 209 11.93 -0.58 -20.89
N GLU A 210 13.13 -0.11 -20.52
CA GLU A 210 14.33 -0.93 -20.67
C GLU A 210 14.32 -2.11 -19.70
N ALA A 211 13.85 -1.91 -18.47
CA ALA A 211 13.67 -2.99 -17.51
C ALA A 211 12.79 -4.11 -18.09
N GLU A 212 11.65 -3.78 -18.70
CA GLU A 212 10.78 -4.79 -19.34
C GLU A 212 11.52 -5.58 -20.42
N GLU A 213 12.22 -4.92 -21.34
CA GLU A 213 12.94 -5.59 -22.44
C GLU A 213 14.02 -6.55 -21.92
N ILE A 214 14.77 -6.11 -20.92
CA ILE A 214 15.84 -6.89 -20.31
C ILE A 214 15.28 -8.06 -19.49
N LEU A 215 14.20 -7.85 -18.73
CA LEU A 215 13.57 -8.91 -17.94
C LEU A 215 12.87 -9.94 -18.83
N LEU A 216 12.31 -9.54 -19.97
CA LEU A 216 11.79 -10.48 -20.97
C LEU A 216 12.91 -11.40 -21.48
N SER A 217 14.10 -10.84 -21.72
CA SER A 217 15.28 -11.64 -22.10
C SER A 217 15.70 -12.60 -20.98
N ALA A 218 15.55 -12.21 -19.70
CA ALA A 218 15.82 -13.08 -18.57
C ALA A 218 14.88 -14.30 -18.53
N VAL A 219 13.58 -14.10 -18.71
CA VAL A 219 12.59 -15.20 -18.71
C VAL A 219 12.60 -16.03 -19.99
N GLU A 220 13.10 -15.49 -21.10
CA GLU A 220 13.38 -16.26 -22.32
C GLU A 220 14.58 -17.22 -22.13
N LEU A 221 15.59 -16.81 -21.37
CA LEU A 221 16.74 -17.64 -21.03
C LEU A 221 16.42 -18.69 -19.96
N ASP A 222 15.54 -18.35 -19.01
CA ASP A 222 15.06 -19.26 -17.97
C ASP A 222 13.61 -18.92 -17.60
N ALA A 223 12.68 -19.74 -18.08
CA ALA A 223 11.25 -19.59 -17.82
C ALA A 223 10.87 -19.81 -16.35
N GLU A 224 11.76 -20.40 -15.55
CA GLU A 224 11.55 -20.61 -14.10
C GLU A 224 12.14 -19.47 -13.26
N ASN A 225 12.63 -18.39 -13.87
CA ASN A 225 13.12 -17.23 -13.13
C ASN A 225 11.95 -16.43 -12.50
N GLY A 226 11.47 -16.90 -11.35
CA GLY A 226 10.32 -16.33 -10.65
C GLY A 226 10.54 -14.88 -10.23
N ILE A 227 11.76 -14.46 -9.93
CA ILE A 227 12.07 -13.06 -9.58
C ILE A 227 11.89 -12.15 -10.80
N ALA A 228 12.42 -12.54 -11.97
CA ALA A 228 12.23 -11.78 -13.21
C ALA A 228 10.74 -11.67 -13.59
N HIS A 229 10.00 -12.78 -13.48
CA HIS A 229 8.54 -12.79 -13.63
C HIS A 229 7.83 -11.85 -12.64
N SER A 230 8.31 -11.78 -11.40
CA SER A 230 7.72 -10.90 -10.38
C SER A 230 7.89 -9.43 -10.73
N ILE A 231 9.09 -9.02 -11.15
CA ILE A 231 9.37 -7.63 -11.52
C ILE A 231 8.58 -7.27 -12.81
N LEU A 232 8.48 -8.18 -13.77
CA LEU A 232 7.61 -8.01 -14.94
C LEU A 232 6.14 -7.82 -14.54
N ALA A 233 5.63 -8.61 -13.59
CA ALA A 233 4.28 -8.44 -13.08
C ALA A 233 4.08 -7.06 -12.42
N MET A 234 5.06 -6.55 -11.66
CA MET A 234 5.01 -5.20 -11.10
C MET A 234 4.99 -4.12 -12.20
N ILE A 235 5.82 -4.26 -13.24
CA ILE A 235 5.83 -3.34 -14.40
C ILE A 235 4.45 -3.34 -15.07
N TYR A 236 3.87 -4.51 -15.37
CA TYR A 236 2.57 -4.57 -16.02
C TYR A 236 1.43 -4.09 -15.12
N GLN A 237 1.51 -4.31 -13.80
CA GLN A 237 0.54 -3.76 -12.85
C GLN A 237 0.57 -2.23 -12.87
N ARG A 238 1.77 -1.62 -12.89
CA ARG A 238 1.92 -0.17 -13.02
C ARG A 238 1.38 0.34 -14.36
N LYS A 239 1.65 -0.36 -15.47
CA LYS A 239 1.06 -0.05 -16.78
C LYS A 239 -0.47 -0.16 -16.79
N LEU A 240 -1.06 -1.07 -16.02
CA LEU A 240 -2.52 -1.15 -15.85
C LEU A 240 -3.07 0.05 -15.07
N ALA A 241 -2.35 0.54 -14.06
CA ALA A 241 -2.73 1.73 -13.32
C ALA A 241 -2.66 2.98 -14.22
N GLU A 242 -1.54 3.19 -14.91
CA GLU A 242 -1.33 4.28 -15.88
C GLU A 242 -2.40 4.26 -17.00
N ASN A 243 -2.70 3.07 -17.54
CA ASN A 243 -3.79 2.89 -18.51
C ASN A 243 -5.18 3.24 -17.94
N SER A 244 -5.41 2.96 -16.65
CA SER A 244 -6.68 3.30 -15.98
C SER A 244 -6.81 4.82 -15.79
N GLU A 245 -5.73 5.49 -15.38
CA GLU A 245 -5.67 6.94 -15.26
C GLU A 245 -5.88 7.63 -16.61
N GLU A 246 -5.23 7.13 -17.67
CA GLU A 246 -5.39 7.63 -19.03
C GLU A 246 -6.84 7.46 -19.51
N LYS A 247 -7.47 6.32 -19.21
CA LYS A 247 -8.89 6.09 -19.51
C LYS A 247 -9.78 7.10 -18.79
N ILE A 248 -9.55 7.33 -17.51
CA ILE A 248 -10.31 8.31 -16.71
C ILE A 248 -10.15 9.71 -17.29
N HIS A 249 -8.92 10.08 -17.69
CA HIS A 249 -8.66 11.37 -18.33
C HIS A 249 -9.45 11.55 -19.63
N PHE A 250 -9.53 10.53 -20.49
CA PHE A 250 -10.37 10.60 -21.69
C PHE A 250 -11.87 10.63 -21.36
N LEU A 251 -12.33 9.82 -20.40
CA LEU A 251 -13.73 9.81 -19.97
C LEU A 251 -14.17 11.15 -19.38
N ALA A 252 -13.30 11.82 -18.62
CA ALA A 252 -13.57 13.14 -18.06
C ALA A 252 -13.85 14.19 -19.15
N LYS A 253 -13.23 14.07 -20.32
CA LYS A 253 -13.51 14.95 -21.49
C LYS A 253 -14.88 14.69 -22.13
N THR A 254 -15.58 13.65 -21.70
CA THR A 254 -16.91 13.27 -22.18
C THR A 254 -17.97 13.34 -21.08
N ASP A 255 -17.67 13.98 -19.94
CA ASP A 255 -18.48 13.92 -18.73
C ASP A 255 -18.85 12.48 -18.33
N PHE A 256 -17.91 11.56 -18.54
CA PHE A 256 -18.04 10.12 -18.30
C PHE A 256 -19.15 9.41 -19.12
N SER A 257 -19.67 10.05 -20.16
CA SER A 257 -20.68 9.45 -21.05
C SER A 257 -20.14 8.35 -21.97
N GLY A 258 -18.81 8.20 -22.06
CA GLY A 258 -18.16 7.18 -22.88
C GLY A 258 -17.81 7.71 -24.26
N HIS A 259 -18.17 7.00 -25.33
CA HIS A 259 -17.88 7.46 -26.68
C HIS A 259 -18.83 8.60 -27.08
N ILE A 260 -18.30 9.63 -27.72
CA ILE A 260 -19.09 10.73 -28.29
C ILE A 260 -19.80 10.19 -29.54
N SER A 261 -21.13 10.24 -29.50
CA SER A 261 -21.97 9.80 -30.62
C SER A 261 -21.93 10.84 -31.74
N ASN A 262 -21.46 10.45 -32.92
CA ASN A 262 -21.26 11.31 -34.10
C ASN A 262 -20.23 12.45 -33.87
N PRO A 263 -18.94 12.14 -33.70
CA PRO A 263 -17.90 13.16 -33.57
C PRO A 263 -17.87 14.05 -34.81
N VAL A 264 -18.06 15.35 -34.63
CA VAL A 264 -18.06 16.38 -35.69
C VAL A 264 -16.78 17.21 -35.68
N THR A 265 -16.01 17.17 -34.59
CA THR A 265 -14.70 17.83 -34.49
C THR A 265 -13.53 16.83 -34.43
N SER A 266 -12.33 17.30 -34.79
CA SER A 266 -11.10 16.51 -34.65
C SER A 266 -10.77 16.17 -33.20
N GLU A 267 -11.20 17.01 -32.25
CA GLU A 267 -11.01 16.75 -30.83
C GLU A 267 -11.91 15.61 -30.35
N GLU A 268 -13.19 15.61 -30.75
CA GLU A 268 -14.12 14.53 -30.42
C GLU A 268 -13.70 13.19 -31.03
N GLN A 269 -13.18 13.20 -32.27
CA GLN A 269 -12.61 12.01 -32.89
C GLN A 269 -11.37 11.53 -32.14
N TRP A 270 -10.46 12.44 -31.76
CA TRP A 270 -9.27 12.10 -30.99
C TRP A 270 -9.59 11.51 -29.61
N ILE A 271 -10.66 11.98 -28.95
CA ILE A 271 -11.15 11.41 -27.68
C ILE A 271 -11.65 9.97 -27.89
N ASN A 272 -12.46 9.72 -28.93
CA ASN A 272 -12.94 8.38 -29.25
C ASN A 272 -11.79 7.43 -29.60
N ASP A 273 -10.86 7.85 -30.46
CA ASP A 273 -9.67 7.08 -30.81
C ASP A 273 -8.81 6.77 -29.58
N GLY A 274 -8.69 7.72 -28.65
CA GLY A 274 -8.02 7.54 -27.37
C GLY A 274 -8.69 6.50 -26.47
N LEU A 275 -10.02 6.55 -26.32
CA LEU A 275 -10.78 5.56 -25.56
C LEU A 275 -10.66 4.15 -26.15
N GLU A 276 -10.68 4.01 -27.47
CA GLU A 276 -10.50 2.74 -28.18
C GLU A 276 -9.08 2.20 -28.00
N PHE A 277 -8.06 3.06 -28.18
CA PHE A 277 -6.65 2.70 -28.00
C PHE A 277 -6.35 2.25 -26.56
N VAL A 278 -6.82 3.00 -25.56
CA VAL A 278 -6.63 2.68 -24.15
C VAL A 278 -7.34 1.38 -23.79
N SER A 279 -8.54 1.14 -24.32
CA SER A 279 -9.28 -0.10 -24.08
C SER A 279 -8.61 -1.31 -24.73
N GLY A 280 -8.16 -1.20 -25.98
CA GLY A 280 -7.46 -2.29 -26.69
C GLY A 280 -6.08 -2.61 -26.11
N SER A 281 -5.34 -1.60 -25.66
CA SER A 281 -4.04 -1.80 -24.98
C SER A 281 -4.19 -2.45 -23.61
N ARG A 282 -5.26 -2.13 -22.87
CA ARG A 282 -5.55 -2.71 -21.55
C ARG A 282 -5.61 -4.23 -21.57
N GLU A 283 -6.28 -4.82 -22.56
CA GLU A 283 -6.42 -6.28 -22.65
C GLU A 283 -5.06 -6.96 -22.78
N LYS A 284 -4.16 -6.40 -23.61
CA LYS A 284 -2.81 -6.93 -23.79
C LYS A 284 -1.96 -6.78 -22.54
N ILE A 285 -2.00 -5.61 -21.88
CA ILE A 285 -1.27 -5.36 -20.63
C ILE A 285 -1.78 -6.33 -19.55
N LYS A 286 -3.10 -6.50 -19.44
CA LYS A 286 -3.74 -7.43 -18.51
C LYS A 286 -3.30 -8.88 -18.74
N ALA A 287 -3.29 -9.33 -20.00
CA ALA A 287 -2.86 -10.68 -20.33
C ALA A 287 -1.39 -10.93 -19.92
N ASN A 288 -0.51 -9.97 -20.18
CA ASN A 288 0.89 -10.05 -19.76
C ASN A 288 1.04 -10.03 -18.23
N PHE A 289 0.31 -9.14 -17.53
CA PHE A 289 0.29 -9.12 -16.08
C PHE A 289 -0.10 -10.50 -15.51
N ILE A 290 -1.22 -11.07 -15.96
CA ILE A 290 -1.71 -12.37 -15.49
C ILE A 290 -0.67 -13.46 -15.75
N TYR A 291 -0.11 -13.52 -16.96
CA TYR A 291 0.92 -14.50 -17.32
C TYR A 291 2.12 -14.44 -16.37
N HIS A 292 2.70 -13.25 -16.18
CA HIS A 292 3.89 -13.11 -15.34
C HIS A 292 3.59 -13.27 -13.84
N ALA A 293 2.44 -12.80 -13.37
CA ALA A 293 2.02 -12.99 -11.97
C ALA A 293 1.82 -14.48 -11.63
N VAL A 294 1.22 -15.24 -12.55
CA VAL A 294 1.08 -16.70 -12.42
C VAL A 294 2.45 -17.37 -12.33
N HIS A 295 3.33 -17.15 -13.30
CA HIS A 295 4.65 -17.81 -13.31
C HIS A 295 5.52 -17.38 -12.12
N SER A 296 5.44 -16.11 -11.70
CA SER A 296 6.07 -15.61 -10.49
C SER A 296 5.65 -16.41 -9.25
N LEU A 297 4.34 -16.62 -9.06
CA LEU A 297 3.81 -17.35 -7.91
C LEU A 297 4.17 -18.85 -7.93
N GLU A 298 4.36 -19.45 -9.11
CA GLU A 298 4.83 -20.84 -9.34
C GLU A 298 6.27 -21.01 -8.90
N PHE A 299 7.13 -20.16 -9.45
CA PHE A 299 8.57 -20.23 -9.29
C PHE A 299 9.08 -19.26 -8.22
N TRP A 300 8.21 -18.92 -7.27
CA TRP A 300 8.53 -17.98 -6.22
C TRP A 300 9.74 -18.48 -5.39
N PRO A 301 10.66 -17.59 -4.96
CA PRO A 301 11.83 -17.98 -4.17
C PRO A 301 11.48 -18.78 -2.91
N GLN A 302 12.32 -19.77 -2.58
CA GLN A 302 12.11 -20.69 -1.46
C GLN A 302 13.16 -20.49 -0.35
N HIS A 303 12.74 -20.65 0.91
CA HIS A 303 13.61 -20.85 2.06
C HIS A 303 14.17 -22.28 2.07
N GLY A 304 15.46 -22.42 2.37
CA GLY A 304 16.14 -23.73 2.41
C GLY A 304 15.76 -24.67 3.56
N TYR A 305 14.84 -24.28 4.46
CA TYR A 305 14.56 -25.01 5.70
C TYR A 305 13.07 -25.34 5.83
N ARG A 306 12.70 -26.59 5.49
CA ARG A 306 11.51 -27.27 6.02
C ARG A 306 11.85 -28.76 6.26
N PRO A 307 11.71 -29.27 7.50
CA PRO A 307 12.04 -30.65 7.84
C PRO A 307 11.17 -31.72 7.15
N ASP A 308 10.01 -31.32 6.61
CA ASP A 308 9.00 -32.21 6.05
C ASP A 308 9.09 -32.38 4.52
N GLY A 309 10.11 -31.81 3.88
CA GLY A 309 10.32 -31.89 2.43
C GLY A 309 9.33 -31.05 1.60
N LYS A 310 8.47 -30.23 2.22
CA LYS A 310 7.58 -29.31 1.52
C LYS A 310 8.30 -28.02 1.14
N LYS A 311 7.99 -27.48 -0.05
CA LYS A 311 8.50 -26.17 -0.49
C LYS A 311 8.09 -25.08 0.51
N ASN A 312 9.07 -24.41 1.10
CA ASN A 312 8.85 -23.28 1.99
C ASN A 312 9.12 -22.00 1.21
N TYR A 313 8.11 -21.20 0.91
CA TYR A 313 8.30 -20.00 0.08
C TYR A 313 8.67 -18.79 0.94
N MET A 314 9.48 -17.88 0.39
CA MET A 314 9.73 -16.58 1.02
C MET A 314 8.46 -15.74 0.99
N MET A 315 8.18 -14.99 2.06
CA MET A 315 7.00 -14.11 2.08
C MET A 315 7.20 -12.84 1.26
N ASN A 316 8.41 -12.28 1.28
CA ASN A 316 8.80 -11.10 0.52
C ASN A 316 9.98 -11.43 -0.40
N LEU A 317 9.99 -10.86 -1.60
CA LEU A 317 11.10 -11.01 -2.55
C LEU A 317 12.42 -10.47 -2.03
N SER A 318 12.41 -9.41 -1.22
CA SER A 318 13.61 -8.84 -0.61
C SER A 318 14.29 -9.78 0.40
N GLY A 319 13.65 -10.89 0.76
CA GLY A 319 14.28 -11.97 1.52
C GLY A 319 15.14 -12.90 0.66
N ALA A 320 15.06 -12.80 -0.67
CA ALA A 320 15.88 -13.58 -1.58
C ALA A 320 17.29 -12.95 -1.72
N PRO A 321 18.34 -13.77 -1.89
CA PRO A 321 19.68 -13.26 -2.15
C PRO A 321 19.70 -12.36 -3.39
N ASP A 322 20.44 -11.26 -3.32
CA ASP A 322 20.67 -10.34 -4.44
C ASP A 322 19.39 -9.75 -5.07
N VAL A 323 18.34 -9.56 -4.23
CA VAL A 323 17.09 -8.87 -4.60
C VAL A 323 16.89 -7.66 -3.69
N SER A 324 16.80 -6.49 -4.31
CA SER A 324 16.52 -5.19 -3.69
C SER A 324 15.04 -4.79 -3.81
N VAL A 325 14.31 -5.33 -4.79
CA VAL A 325 12.87 -5.07 -4.97
C VAL A 325 12.05 -5.73 -3.87
N THR A 326 11.16 -4.95 -3.26
CA THR A 326 10.21 -5.45 -2.26
C THR A 326 8.86 -5.74 -2.91
N LEU A 327 8.47 -7.01 -2.90
CA LEU A 327 7.13 -7.47 -3.27
C LEU A 327 6.74 -8.62 -2.36
N SER A 328 5.58 -8.53 -1.74
CA SER A 328 5.04 -9.64 -0.97
C SER A 328 4.33 -10.64 -1.89
N ARG A 329 4.52 -11.94 -1.62
CA ARG A 329 3.87 -13.00 -2.38
C ARG A 329 2.35 -12.89 -2.31
N TRP A 330 1.85 -12.52 -1.13
CA TRP A 330 0.43 -12.29 -0.89
C TRP A 330 -0.08 -11.05 -1.64
N GLY A 331 0.70 -9.97 -1.69
CA GLY A 331 0.37 -8.76 -2.45
C GLY A 331 0.23 -9.03 -3.94
N LEU A 332 1.15 -9.81 -4.52
CA LEU A 332 1.05 -10.21 -5.93
C LEU A 332 -0.17 -11.10 -6.18
N PHE A 333 -0.44 -12.04 -5.27
CA PHE A 333 -1.63 -12.89 -5.37
C PHE A 333 -2.93 -12.08 -5.35
N LYS A 334 -3.08 -11.11 -4.44
CA LYS A 334 -4.22 -10.19 -4.43
C LYS A 334 -4.37 -9.43 -5.75
N ALA A 335 -3.27 -8.86 -6.25
CA ALA A 335 -3.28 -8.14 -7.51
C ALA A 335 -3.71 -9.04 -8.68
N LEU A 336 -3.28 -10.31 -8.69
CA LEU A 336 -3.73 -11.31 -9.66
C LEU A 336 -5.23 -11.56 -9.56
N ILE A 337 -5.77 -11.78 -8.36
CA ILE A 337 -7.21 -12.04 -8.15
C ILE A 337 -8.08 -10.86 -8.59
N ALA A 338 -7.61 -9.62 -8.38
CA ALA A 338 -8.33 -8.43 -8.84
C ALA A 338 -8.44 -8.33 -10.37
N GLN A 339 -7.55 -8.98 -11.13
CA GLN A 339 -7.52 -8.91 -12.59
C GLN A 339 -8.04 -10.17 -13.27
N ILE A 340 -7.83 -11.35 -12.69
CA ILE A 340 -8.10 -12.63 -13.36
C ILE A 340 -9.60 -12.84 -13.62
N GLY A 341 -9.95 -13.23 -14.84
CA GLY A 341 -11.32 -13.60 -15.22
C GLY A 341 -11.50 -15.11 -15.27
N THR A 342 -12.73 -15.58 -15.49
CA THR A 342 -13.06 -17.01 -15.53
C THR A 342 -12.30 -17.77 -16.62
N LYS A 343 -12.04 -17.13 -17.76
CA LYS A 343 -11.30 -17.74 -18.88
C LYS A 343 -9.85 -17.99 -18.49
N GLU A 344 -9.16 -16.97 -17.99
CA GLU A 344 -7.77 -17.04 -17.57
C GLU A 344 -7.61 -17.97 -16.36
N TRP A 345 -8.58 -17.94 -15.44
CA TRP A 345 -8.64 -18.87 -14.31
C TRP A 345 -8.63 -20.32 -14.76
N ASN A 346 -9.49 -20.69 -15.71
CA ASN A 346 -9.55 -22.04 -16.25
C ASN A 346 -8.26 -22.42 -16.99
N GLN A 347 -7.64 -21.47 -17.71
CA GLN A 347 -6.37 -21.68 -18.39
C GLN A 347 -5.24 -22.02 -17.41
N TYR A 348 -5.17 -21.33 -16.27
CA TYR A 348 -4.11 -21.52 -15.27
C TYR A 348 -4.53 -22.36 -14.07
N LYS A 349 -5.65 -23.10 -14.17
CA LYS A 349 -6.28 -23.78 -13.03
C LYS A 349 -5.28 -24.55 -12.19
N SER A 350 -4.60 -25.55 -12.77
CA SER A 350 -3.67 -26.43 -12.06
C SER A 350 -2.56 -25.69 -11.31
N PHE A 351 -2.11 -24.58 -11.87
CA PHE A 351 -1.10 -23.74 -11.25
C PHE A 351 -1.68 -22.99 -10.04
N LEU A 352 -2.81 -22.33 -10.25
CA LEU A 352 -3.49 -21.55 -9.21
C LEU A 352 -3.85 -22.42 -8.00
N GLU A 353 -4.28 -23.67 -8.20
CA GLU A 353 -4.55 -24.59 -7.08
C GLU A 353 -3.29 -24.80 -6.23
N ARG A 354 -2.13 -25.05 -6.86
CA ARG A 354 -0.84 -25.21 -6.14
C ARG A 354 -0.44 -23.94 -5.42
N ALA A 355 -0.55 -22.79 -6.07
CA ALA A 355 -0.19 -21.50 -5.49
C ALA A 355 -1.02 -21.21 -4.24
N VAL A 356 -2.35 -21.37 -4.35
CA VAL A 356 -3.30 -21.12 -3.27
C VAL A 356 -3.03 -22.04 -2.09
N VAL A 357 -2.94 -23.35 -2.32
CA VAL A 357 -2.64 -24.32 -1.26
C VAL A 357 -1.32 -23.97 -0.57
N SER A 358 -0.28 -23.58 -1.33
CA SER A 358 1.01 -23.21 -0.76
C SER A 358 0.93 -21.94 0.09
N LEU A 359 0.15 -20.94 -0.32
CA LEU A 359 -0.04 -19.69 0.41
C LEU A 359 -0.82 -19.92 1.71
N LEU A 360 -1.85 -20.76 1.66
CA LEU A 360 -2.67 -21.09 2.82
C LEU A 360 -1.96 -22.01 3.82
N SER A 361 -1.02 -22.85 3.35
CA SER A 361 -0.21 -23.73 4.20
C SER A 361 0.79 -23.02 5.11
N PHE A 362 0.95 -21.70 4.98
CA PHE A 362 1.92 -20.93 5.76
C PHE A 362 1.43 -20.59 7.18
N SER A 363 0.13 -20.73 7.46
CA SER A 363 -0.47 -21.01 8.79
C SER A 363 -1.98 -20.79 8.73
N GLU A 364 -2.76 -21.54 9.51
CA GLU A 364 -4.18 -21.24 9.75
C GLU A 364 -4.33 -19.76 10.19
N TYR A 365 -3.42 -19.28 11.04
CA TYR A 365 -3.30 -17.88 11.47
C TYR A 365 -3.05 -16.87 10.33
N GLY A 366 -2.30 -17.27 9.30
CA GLY A 366 -1.89 -16.40 8.19
C GLY A 366 -3.05 -15.98 7.30
N PHE A 367 -4.04 -16.85 7.06
CA PHE A 367 -5.23 -16.44 6.32
C PHE A 367 -6.05 -15.43 7.10
N HIS A 368 -6.35 -15.68 8.38
CA HIS A 368 -7.10 -14.75 9.22
C HIS A 368 -6.39 -13.39 9.36
N HIS A 369 -5.08 -13.38 9.57
CA HIS A 369 -4.30 -12.15 9.69
C HIS A 369 -4.23 -11.39 8.37
N HIS A 370 -4.01 -12.08 7.24
CA HIS A 370 -3.86 -11.43 5.94
C HIS A 370 -5.17 -11.01 5.23
N TYR A 371 -6.29 -11.57 5.67
CA TYR A 371 -7.67 -11.21 5.29
C TYR A 371 -8.20 -10.01 6.10
N SER A 372 -7.56 -9.70 7.23
CA SER A 372 -7.96 -8.61 8.14
C SER A 372 -7.24 -7.27 7.87
N PHE A 373 -6.37 -7.19 6.85
CA PHE A 373 -5.70 -5.92 6.52
C PHE A 373 -6.69 -4.87 5.98
N SER A 374 -6.52 -3.65 6.47
CA SER A 374 -7.28 -2.46 6.06
C SER A 374 -7.06 -2.14 4.56
N GLY A 375 -8.13 -1.70 3.88
CA GLY A 375 -8.09 -1.19 2.50
C GLY A 375 -8.69 -2.10 1.42
N GLU A 376 -9.07 -3.34 1.73
CA GLU A 376 -9.74 -4.22 0.75
C GLU A 376 -11.24 -3.96 0.64
N THR A 377 -11.78 -4.00 -0.58
CA THR A 377 -13.22 -3.93 -0.79
C THR A 377 -13.89 -5.21 -0.32
N LEU A 378 -15.16 -5.12 0.09
CA LEU A 378 -15.97 -6.29 0.44
C LEU A 378 -15.99 -7.34 -0.68
N LYS A 379 -16.02 -6.89 -1.94
CA LYS A 379 -15.98 -7.76 -3.12
C LYS A 379 -14.70 -8.59 -3.18
N ASP A 380 -13.55 -7.98 -2.91
CA ASP A 380 -12.26 -8.68 -2.95
C ASP A 380 -12.18 -9.76 -1.86
N LYS A 381 -12.67 -9.43 -0.66
CA LYS A 381 -12.79 -10.37 0.46
C LYS A 381 -13.66 -11.59 0.08
N ILE A 382 -14.84 -11.35 -0.48
CA ILE A 382 -15.75 -12.43 -0.92
C ILE A 382 -15.10 -13.29 -2.00
N ASN A 383 -14.46 -12.67 -3.00
CA ASN A 383 -13.78 -13.41 -4.08
C ASN A 383 -12.65 -14.28 -3.54
N LEU A 384 -11.87 -13.74 -2.59
CA LEU A 384 -10.80 -14.47 -1.92
C LEU A 384 -11.35 -15.64 -1.10
N LEU A 385 -12.43 -15.45 -0.34
CA LEU A 385 -13.09 -16.55 0.38
C LEU A 385 -13.57 -17.63 -0.60
N HIS A 386 -14.22 -17.26 -1.69
CA HIS A 386 -14.75 -18.21 -2.68
C HIS A 386 -13.64 -19.08 -3.29
N LEU A 387 -12.50 -18.45 -3.53
CA LEU A 387 -11.32 -19.09 -4.07
C LEU A 387 -10.66 -20.03 -3.05
N VAL A 388 -10.57 -19.60 -1.79
CA VAL A 388 -10.10 -20.44 -0.68
C VAL A 388 -11.03 -21.61 -0.49
N ASN A 389 -12.34 -21.39 -0.58
CA ASN A 389 -13.37 -22.43 -0.50
C ASN A 389 -13.18 -23.50 -1.59
N LEU A 390 -12.85 -23.09 -2.81
CA LEU A 390 -12.65 -24.00 -3.94
C LEU A 390 -11.45 -24.95 -3.73
N TYR A 391 -10.37 -24.47 -3.12
CA TYR A 391 -9.11 -25.23 -3.02
C TYR A 391 -8.79 -25.74 -1.61
N SER A 392 -9.40 -25.16 -0.59
CA SER A 392 -9.23 -25.53 0.81
C SER A 392 -10.53 -25.27 1.60
N PRO A 393 -11.58 -26.11 1.40
CA PRO A 393 -12.85 -26.02 2.12
C PRO A 393 -12.70 -25.93 3.65
N ASP A 394 -11.76 -26.68 4.23
CA ASP A 394 -11.49 -26.69 5.68
C ASP A 394 -11.02 -25.31 6.18
N ILE A 395 -10.16 -24.63 5.43
CA ILE A 395 -9.67 -23.29 5.79
C ILE A 395 -10.77 -22.26 5.62
N ALA A 396 -11.61 -22.37 4.58
CA ALA A 396 -12.77 -21.50 4.39
C ALA A 396 -13.79 -21.66 5.54
N SER A 397 -14.07 -22.91 5.95
CA SER A 397 -14.95 -23.21 7.08
C SER A 397 -14.39 -22.63 8.38
N LYS A 398 -13.10 -22.88 8.69
CA LYS A 398 -12.42 -22.28 9.86
C LYS A 398 -12.45 -20.75 9.84
N HIS A 399 -12.27 -20.13 8.67
CA HIS A 399 -12.40 -18.68 8.51
C HIS A 399 -13.78 -18.17 8.87
N LEU A 400 -14.81 -18.76 8.28
CA LEU A 400 -16.20 -18.38 8.53
C LEU A 400 -16.56 -18.55 10.01
N LYS A 401 -16.13 -19.66 10.62
CA LYS A 401 -16.31 -19.90 12.06
C LYS A 401 -15.63 -18.82 12.89
N TRP A 402 -14.33 -18.60 12.69
CA TRP A 402 -13.59 -17.56 13.39
C TRP A 402 -14.24 -16.19 13.23
N LYS A 403 -14.66 -15.82 12.01
CA LYS A 403 -15.28 -14.51 11.75
C LYS A 403 -16.66 -14.38 12.40
N SER A 404 -17.41 -15.47 12.49
CA SER A 404 -18.70 -15.51 13.19
C SER A 404 -18.55 -15.50 14.72
N GLU A 405 -17.42 -15.96 15.25
CA GLU A 405 -17.12 -15.88 16.68
C GLU A 405 -16.49 -14.52 17.02
N SER A 406 -15.70 -13.95 16.09
CA SER A 406 -14.93 -12.74 16.32
C SER A 406 -15.79 -11.49 16.43
N PHE A 407 -16.95 -11.39 15.76
CA PHE A 407 -17.81 -10.21 15.93
C PHE A 407 -18.36 -10.07 17.36
N ARG A 408 -18.36 -11.17 18.13
CA ARG A 408 -18.76 -11.19 19.54
C ARG A 408 -17.60 -10.86 20.49
N SER A 409 -16.35 -11.08 20.09
CA SER A 409 -15.16 -10.83 20.90
C SER A 409 -14.41 -9.55 20.53
N GLU A 410 -14.48 -9.14 19.27
CA GLU A 410 -14.02 -7.83 18.80
C GLU A 410 -15.09 -6.82 19.19
N GLU A 411 -14.88 -6.10 20.29
CA GLU A 411 -14.61 -4.64 20.32
C GLU A 411 -15.06 -3.75 19.12
N SER A 412 -16.11 -4.11 18.38
CA SER A 412 -16.29 -3.73 16.98
C SER A 412 -17.08 -2.42 16.79
N LEU A 413 -16.34 -1.34 16.52
CA LEU A 413 -16.79 -0.14 15.78
C LEU A 413 -17.20 -0.44 14.32
N TYR A 414 -17.24 -1.71 13.87
CA TYR A 414 -17.39 -2.14 12.47
C TYR A 414 -18.52 -3.16 12.24
N LEU A 415 -19.60 -3.12 13.03
CA LEU A 415 -20.73 -4.05 12.89
C LEU A 415 -21.38 -4.04 11.49
N GLU A 416 -21.36 -2.89 10.80
CA GLU A 416 -21.84 -2.78 9.43
C GLU A 416 -21.07 -3.69 8.47
N GLY A 417 -19.73 -3.72 8.59
CA GLY A 417 -18.89 -4.55 7.74
C GLY A 417 -19.13 -6.05 7.94
N TYR A 418 -19.43 -6.47 9.17
CA TYR A 418 -19.83 -7.85 9.48
C TYR A 418 -21.17 -8.21 8.85
N TYR A 419 -22.16 -7.33 8.98
CA TYR A 419 -23.47 -7.51 8.38
C TYR A 419 -23.39 -7.60 6.86
N GLU A 420 -22.72 -6.65 6.20
CA GLU A 420 -22.56 -6.68 4.74
C GLU A 420 -21.83 -7.93 4.26
N TYR A 421 -20.83 -8.39 5.03
CA TYR A 421 -20.09 -9.61 4.72
C TYR A 421 -20.95 -10.86 4.76
N PHE A 422 -21.67 -11.12 5.86
CA PHE A 422 -22.49 -12.31 6.01
C PHE A 422 -23.83 -12.24 5.25
N ARG A 423 -24.32 -11.04 4.93
CA ARG A 423 -25.48 -10.85 4.05
C ARG A 423 -25.17 -11.14 2.58
N SER A 424 -23.90 -11.05 2.19
CA SER A 424 -23.49 -11.32 0.82
C SER A 424 -23.92 -12.73 0.37
N PRO A 425 -24.68 -12.90 -0.73
CA PRO A 425 -25.24 -14.20 -1.12
C PRO A 425 -24.22 -15.33 -1.21
N PRO A 426 -23.01 -15.14 -1.78
CA PRO A 426 -21.98 -16.19 -1.79
C PRO A 426 -21.53 -16.60 -0.38
N VAL A 427 -21.40 -15.66 0.54
CA VAL A 427 -20.95 -15.92 1.93
C VAL A 427 -22.06 -16.62 2.70
N ALA A 428 -23.30 -16.15 2.59
CA ALA A 428 -24.47 -16.76 3.20
C ALA A 428 -24.65 -18.23 2.76
N ALA A 429 -24.51 -18.49 1.45
CA ALA A 429 -24.58 -19.83 0.90
C ALA A 429 -23.46 -20.73 1.44
N MET A 430 -22.21 -20.26 1.42
CA MET A 430 -21.07 -21.03 1.96
C MET A 430 -21.21 -21.28 3.46
N PHE A 431 -21.63 -20.29 4.24
CA PHE A 431 -21.84 -20.46 5.69
C PHE A 431 -22.94 -21.48 5.98
N SER A 432 -24.07 -21.39 5.27
CA SER A 432 -25.17 -22.34 5.39
C SER A 432 -24.77 -23.75 4.97
N GLU A 433 -23.92 -23.89 3.95
CA GLU A 433 -23.37 -25.16 3.51
C GLU A 433 -22.52 -25.83 4.61
N TYR A 434 -21.70 -25.06 5.32
CA TYR A 434 -20.81 -25.59 6.37
C TYR A 434 -21.49 -25.80 7.73
N PHE A 435 -22.38 -24.89 8.14
CA PHE A 435 -22.90 -24.83 9.51
C PHE A 435 -24.43 -24.99 9.60
N GLY A 436 -25.12 -25.05 8.46
CA GLY A 436 -26.58 -25.15 8.38
C GLY A 436 -27.29 -23.80 8.40
N VAL A 437 -28.49 -23.79 7.82
CA VAL A 437 -29.33 -22.58 7.67
C VAL A 437 -29.75 -22.03 9.04
N ASP A 438 -30.13 -22.89 9.99
CA ASP A 438 -30.54 -22.44 11.32
C ASP A 438 -29.42 -21.67 12.06
N THR A 439 -28.17 -22.11 11.89
CA THR A 439 -27.00 -21.44 12.48
C THR A 439 -26.72 -20.10 11.80
N TYR A 440 -26.94 -20.02 10.47
CA TYR A 440 -26.85 -18.76 9.73
C TYR A 440 -27.91 -17.76 10.18
N ASP A 441 -29.16 -18.21 10.32
CA ASP A 441 -30.27 -17.37 10.76
C ASP A 441 -30.01 -16.82 12.17
N GLN A 442 -29.50 -17.66 13.08
CA GLN A 442 -29.08 -17.21 14.41
C GLN A 442 -27.95 -16.18 14.34
N LEU A 443 -26.90 -16.43 13.55
CA LEU A 443 -25.81 -15.48 13.36
C LEU A 443 -26.31 -14.12 12.86
N MET A 444 -27.20 -14.12 11.86
CA MET A 444 -27.76 -12.89 11.31
C MET A 444 -28.66 -12.17 12.32
N ALA A 445 -29.44 -12.90 13.11
CA ALA A 445 -30.24 -12.34 14.19
C ALA A 445 -29.34 -11.65 15.24
N ASP A 446 -28.27 -12.31 15.66
CA ASP A 446 -27.32 -11.77 16.64
C ASP A 446 -26.62 -10.51 16.12
N ILE A 447 -26.19 -10.51 14.84
CA ILE A 447 -25.57 -9.32 14.21
C ILE A 447 -26.56 -8.16 14.14
N LEU A 448 -27.82 -8.42 13.78
CA LEU A 448 -28.86 -7.40 13.70
C LEU A 448 -29.22 -6.83 15.07
N GLU A 449 -29.32 -7.68 16.09
CA GLU A 449 -29.54 -7.27 17.48
C GLU A 449 -28.39 -6.39 17.96
N ALA A 450 -27.14 -6.81 17.74
CA ALA A 450 -25.96 -6.00 18.07
C ALA A 450 -25.95 -4.64 17.38
N ARG A 451 -26.36 -4.57 16.10
CA ARG A 451 -26.46 -3.30 15.35
C ARG A 451 -27.53 -2.39 15.93
N TYR A 452 -28.72 -2.91 16.21
CA TYR A 452 -29.80 -2.14 16.80
C TYR A 452 -29.40 -1.57 18.16
N GLU A 453 -28.74 -2.37 18.99
CA GLU A 453 -28.26 -1.96 20.29
C GLU A 453 -27.14 -0.91 20.22
N ASN A 454 -26.24 -1.01 19.24
CA ASN A 454 -25.23 0.01 18.99
C ASN A 454 -25.87 1.35 18.60
N GLU A 455 -26.81 1.34 17.65
CA GLU A 455 -27.53 2.54 17.22
C GLU A 455 -28.30 3.19 18.38
N LYS A 456 -28.96 2.37 19.21
CA LYS A 456 -29.62 2.85 20.44
C LYS A 456 -28.64 3.54 21.39
N THR A 457 -27.46 2.94 21.58
CA THR A 457 -26.41 3.50 22.44
C THR A 457 -25.83 4.80 21.87
N GLU A 458 -25.59 4.88 20.56
CA GLU A 458 -25.15 6.11 19.89
C GLU A 458 -26.19 7.22 20.06
N MET A 459 -27.48 6.95 19.83
CA MET A 459 -28.55 7.92 20.04
C MET A 459 -28.62 8.42 21.49
N LEU A 460 -28.43 7.53 22.47
CA LEU A 460 -28.34 7.92 23.88
C LEU A 460 -27.10 8.78 24.14
N SER A 461 -25.96 8.43 23.56
CA SER A 461 -24.71 9.18 23.65
C SER A 461 -24.87 10.61 23.12
N GLU A 462 -25.44 10.77 21.92
CA GLU A 462 -25.71 12.08 21.31
C GLU A 462 -26.69 12.92 22.11
N ARG A 463 -27.69 12.29 22.73
CA ARG A 463 -28.63 12.99 23.62
C ARG A 463 -27.93 13.45 24.90
N ALA A 464 -27.10 12.60 25.50
CA ALA A 464 -26.34 12.94 26.69
C ALA A 464 -25.30 14.05 26.40
N GLU A 465 -24.62 13.97 25.25
CA GLU A 465 -23.66 14.97 24.80
C GLU A 465 -24.30 16.36 24.63
N ARG A 466 -25.51 16.43 24.05
CA ARG A 466 -26.24 17.70 23.93
C ARG A 466 -26.56 18.33 25.28
N ILE A 467 -26.89 17.51 26.28
CA ILE A 467 -27.12 17.99 27.65
C ILE A 467 -25.79 18.48 28.24
N LEU A 468 -24.73 17.67 28.14
CA LEU A 468 -23.39 18.01 28.63
C LEU A 468 -22.86 19.31 28.02
N TRP A 469 -23.00 19.50 26.71
CA TRP A 469 -22.62 20.75 26.03
C TRP A 469 -23.32 21.97 26.62
N ASN A 470 -24.60 21.84 26.96
CA ASN A 470 -25.35 22.91 27.61
C ASN A 470 -24.91 23.15 29.05
N THR A 471 -24.44 22.12 29.76
CA THR A 471 -23.92 22.24 31.13
C THR A 471 -22.52 22.83 31.18
N GLU A 472 -21.68 22.57 30.17
CA GLU A 472 -20.26 22.92 30.17
C GLU A 472 -20.02 24.42 30.33
N LYS A 473 -20.81 25.25 29.64
CA LYS A 473 -20.73 26.72 29.78
C LYS A 473 -21.01 27.21 31.20
N PHE A 474 -21.83 26.49 31.97
CA PHE A 474 -22.16 26.84 33.34
C PHE A 474 -21.12 26.28 34.32
N LEU A 475 -20.61 25.06 34.05
CA LEU A 475 -19.46 24.51 34.78
C LEU A 475 -18.23 25.41 34.65
N GLN A 476 -17.92 25.90 33.45
CA GLN A 476 -16.80 26.83 33.23
C GLN A 476 -16.97 28.16 33.98
N LYS A 477 -18.20 28.71 34.01
CA LYS A 477 -18.50 29.93 34.76
C LYS A 477 -18.41 29.72 36.27
N LEU A 478 -18.88 28.56 36.75
CA LEU A 478 -18.74 28.15 38.14
C LEU A 478 -17.24 28.01 38.49
N CYS A 479 -16.44 27.31 37.69
CA CYS A 479 -14.99 27.23 37.85
C CYS A 479 -14.33 28.62 37.87
N SER A 480 -14.72 29.53 36.98
CA SER A 480 -14.19 30.90 36.95
C SER A 480 -14.50 31.66 38.24
N ALA A 481 -15.73 31.54 38.75
CA ALA A 481 -16.13 32.13 40.03
C ALA A 481 -15.35 31.53 41.22
N LEU A 482 -15.03 30.24 41.17
CA LEU A 482 -14.22 29.54 42.17
C LEU A 482 -12.72 29.91 42.08
N ASN A 483 -12.17 30.09 40.88
CA ASN A 483 -10.78 30.53 40.67
C ASN A 483 -10.56 31.95 41.20
N HIS A 484 -11.56 32.83 41.04
CA HIS A 484 -11.56 34.13 41.70
C HIS A 484 -11.51 34.02 43.22
N ARG A 485 -11.98 32.92 43.82
CA ARG A 485 -11.90 32.64 45.26
C ARG A 485 -10.53 32.11 45.68
N ALA A 486 -9.92 31.24 44.87
CA ALA A 486 -8.64 30.58 45.11
C ALA A 486 -7.39 31.48 44.89
N LEU A 487 -7.50 32.57 44.13
CA LEU A 487 -6.46 33.60 43.98
C LEU A 487 -6.46 34.66 45.12
N ILE A 488 -7.44 34.59 46.03
CA ILE A 488 -7.60 35.51 47.17
C ILE A 488 -7.31 34.87 48.56
N PRO A 489 -6.39 33.89 48.70
CA PRO A 489 -5.76 33.65 50.00
C PRO A 489 -4.64 34.65 50.27
N GLU A 490 -3.85 35.03 49.26
CA GLU A 490 -2.69 35.91 49.43
C GLU A 490 -3.04 37.41 49.32
N LEU A 491 -4.21 37.74 48.76
CA LEU A 491 -4.82 39.08 48.77
C LEU A 491 -5.88 39.25 49.88
N SER A 492 -6.08 38.24 50.73
CA SER A 492 -7.12 38.19 51.78
C SER A 492 -7.03 39.29 52.85
N VAL A 493 -5.94 40.06 52.88
CA VAL A 493 -5.81 41.24 53.75
C VAL A 493 -6.51 42.48 53.15
N LEU A 494 -6.89 42.46 51.87
CA LEU A 494 -7.50 43.59 51.16
C LEU A 494 -8.81 43.26 50.40
N ALA A 495 -9.26 42.01 50.36
CA ALA A 495 -10.53 41.68 49.73
C ALA A 495 -11.72 42.17 50.58
N ASN A 496 -12.58 43.02 50.01
CA ASN A 496 -13.76 43.52 50.70
C ASN A 496 -14.76 42.37 50.92
N GLN A 497 -15.45 42.33 52.06
CA GLN A 497 -16.56 41.38 52.33
C GLN A 497 -17.59 41.33 51.19
N TYR A 498 -17.76 42.45 50.48
CA TYR A 498 -18.63 42.60 49.31
C TYR A 498 -18.26 41.69 48.12
N ASP A 499 -16.96 41.43 47.89
CA ASP A 499 -16.49 40.58 46.78
C ASP A 499 -16.69 39.08 47.08
N ILE A 500 -16.68 38.71 48.36
CA ILE A 500 -16.93 37.32 48.82
C ILE A 500 -18.43 36.99 48.73
N GLU A 501 -19.31 37.92 49.10
CA GLU A 501 -20.76 37.76 48.97
C GLU A 501 -21.19 37.68 47.50
N GLN A 502 -20.67 38.54 46.62
CA GLN A 502 -20.95 38.47 45.18
C GLN A 502 -20.48 37.15 44.54
N ALA A 503 -19.32 36.64 44.94
CA ALA A 503 -18.84 35.34 44.45
C ALA A 503 -19.73 34.19 44.92
N SER A 504 -20.23 34.24 46.17
CA SER A 504 -21.17 33.23 46.69
C SER A 504 -22.51 33.27 45.94
N ASP A 505 -23.07 34.45 45.74
CA ASP A 505 -24.32 34.63 44.98
C ASP A 505 -24.18 34.15 43.52
N GLU A 506 -23.04 34.40 42.88
CA GLU A 506 -22.79 33.91 41.52
C GLU A 506 -22.60 32.38 41.50
N THR A 507 -21.95 31.76 42.49
CA THR A 507 -21.86 30.29 42.57
C THR A 507 -23.22 29.63 42.75
N ASP A 508 -24.09 30.18 43.60
CA ASP A 508 -25.44 29.65 43.82
C ASP A 508 -26.34 29.84 42.59
N LYS A 509 -26.20 30.97 41.89
CA LYS A 509 -26.88 31.23 40.63
C LYS A 509 -26.42 30.28 39.52
N GLN A 510 -25.13 30.02 39.39
CA GLN A 510 -24.62 29.06 38.41
C GLN A 510 -25.05 27.62 38.74
N LEU A 511 -25.10 27.24 40.03
CA LEU A 511 -25.62 25.95 40.47
C LEU A 511 -27.10 25.80 40.09
N ALA A 512 -27.93 26.82 40.30
CA ALA A 512 -29.34 26.80 39.88
C ALA A 512 -29.50 26.65 38.35
N LEU A 513 -28.64 27.31 37.56
CA LEU A 513 -28.64 27.18 36.10
C LEU A 513 -28.17 25.80 35.64
N LEU A 514 -27.20 25.20 36.34
CA LEU A 514 -26.74 23.83 36.09
C LEU A 514 -27.85 22.82 36.30
N ILE A 515 -28.62 22.94 37.40
CA ILE A 515 -29.76 22.04 37.68
C ILE A 515 -30.79 22.10 36.55
N ASN A 516 -31.09 23.28 36.03
CA ASN A 516 -32.00 23.39 34.88
C ASN A 516 -31.38 22.83 33.59
N ALA A 517 -30.06 22.92 33.43
CA ALA A 517 -29.36 22.45 32.24
C ALA A 517 -29.27 20.91 32.17
N ILE A 518 -29.29 20.23 33.32
CA ILE A 518 -29.30 18.75 33.40
C ILE A 518 -30.71 18.15 33.40
N GLU A 519 -31.78 18.96 33.30
CA GLU A 519 -33.16 18.47 33.38
C GLU A 519 -33.42 17.29 32.40
N GLY A 520 -34.01 16.20 32.93
CA GLY A 520 -34.33 14.99 32.15
C GLY A 520 -33.18 13.98 32.06
N TRP A 521 -32.11 14.14 32.83
CA TRP A 521 -31.00 13.19 32.93
C TRP A 521 -31.44 11.81 33.47
N GLU A 522 -32.51 11.75 34.28
CA GLU A 522 -33.01 10.53 34.92
C GLU A 522 -33.47 9.48 33.89
N VAL A 523 -33.87 9.93 32.69
CA VAL A 523 -34.24 9.05 31.57
C VAL A 523 -33.06 8.15 31.18
N PHE A 524 -31.83 8.65 31.26
CA PHE A 524 -30.64 7.87 30.92
C PHE A 524 -30.30 6.83 32.00
N GLN A 525 -30.57 7.14 33.27
CA GLN A 525 -30.42 6.18 34.36
C GLN A 525 -31.40 5.00 34.19
N GLN A 526 -32.67 5.31 33.88
CA GLN A 526 -33.73 4.31 33.72
C GLN A 526 -33.51 3.36 32.53
N ASP A 527 -32.86 3.83 31.47
CA ASP A 527 -32.58 3.03 30.27
C ASP A 527 -31.64 1.85 30.56
N LYS A 528 -30.83 1.90 31.65
CA LYS A 528 -29.85 0.89 32.10
C LYS A 528 -28.87 0.38 31.04
N THR A 529 -28.92 0.89 29.80
CA THR A 529 -28.01 0.53 28.70
C THR A 529 -26.56 0.86 29.05
N TRP A 530 -26.33 1.94 29.80
CA TRP A 530 -25.01 2.32 30.34
C TRP A 530 -24.44 1.31 31.35
N LEU A 531 -25.30 0.52 31.99
CA LEU A 531 -24.93 -0.56 32.91
C LEU A 531 -24.78 -1.89 32.15
N LYS A 532 -25.68 -2.17 31.19
CA LYS A 532 -25.65 -3.36 30.32
C LYS A 532 -24.33 -3.48 29.55
N TYR A 533 -23.81 -2.36 29.04
CA TYR A 533 -22.59 -2.30 28.23
C TYR A 533 -21.33 -1.90 29.00
N ARG A 534 -21.38 -1.97 30.35
CA ARG A 534 -20.25 -1.64 31.22
C ARG A 534 -18.97 -2.41 30.84
N GLY A 535 -17.87 -1.68 30.69
CA GLY A 535 -16.54 -2.20 30.35
C GLY A 535 -16.42 -2.70 28.92
N SER A 536 -17.41 -2.43 28.06
CA SER A 536 -17.39 -2.80 26.65
C SER A 536 -17.20 -1.56 25.78
N ASN A 537 -16.82 -1.74 24.50
CA ASN A 537 -16.72 -0.64 23.55
C ASN A 537 -18.07 0.00 23.17
N PHE A 538 -19.18 -0.62 23.57
CA PHE A 538 -20.53 -0.03 23.48
C PHE A 538 -20.88 0.81 24.71
N GLU A 539 -19.95 1.02 25.65
CA GLU A 539 -20.18 1.91 26.78
C GLU A 539 -20.22 3.37 26.32
N SER A 540 -21.32 4.06 26.60
CA SER A 540 -21.43 5.50 26.36
C SER A 540 -20.75 6.31 27.47
N TRP A 541 -19.57 6.84 27.18
CA TRP A 541 -18.86 7.71 28.13
C TRP A 541 -19.62 9.01 28.40
N GLN A 542 -20.34 9.54 27.40
CA GLN A 542 -21.16 10.75 27.55
C GLN A 542 -22.32 10.52 28.51
N VAL A 543 -22.99 9.36 28.44
CA VAL A 543 -24.06 9.03 29.38
C VAL A 543 -23.53 8.94 30.81
N ARG A 544 -22.40 8.26 31.02
CA ARG A 544 -21.82 8.15 32.37
C ARG A 544 -21.33 9.47 32.93
N LYS A 545 -20.71 10.31 32.09
CA LYS A 545 -20.34 11.68 32.46
C LYS A 545 -21.58 12.49 32.86
N LEU A 546 -22.67 12.40 32.10
CA LEU A 546 -23.93 13.07 32.45
C LEU A 546 -24.48 12.59 33.79
N LEU A 547 -24.51 11.28 34.03
CA LEU A 547 -24.99 10.71 35.31
C LEU A 547 -24.16 11.22 36.49
N LEU A 548 -22.83 11.22 36.38
CA LEU A 548 -21.93 11.74 37.42
C LEU A 548 -22.13 13.25 37.64
N THR A 549 -22.15 14.05 36.58
CA THR A 549 -22.38 15.49 36.66
C THR A 549 -23.72 15.80 37.32
N ALA A 550 -24.79 15.11 36.92
CA ALA A 550 -26.12 15.31 37.47
C ALA A 550 -26.21 14.91 38.95
N CYS A 551 -25.64 13.76 39.34
CA CYS A 551 -25.59 13.32 40.73
C CYS A 551 -24.92 14.37 41.62
N LEU A 552 -23.74 14.83 41.25
CA LEU A 552 -22.96 15.78 42.05
C LEU A 552 -23.66 17.15 42.15
N VAL A 553 -24.23 17.63 41.04
CA VAL A 553 -24.95 18.92 41.00
C VAL A 553 -26.23 18.88 41.84
N GLU A 554 -27.03 17.80 41.75
CA GLU A 554 -28.24 17.66 42.55
C GLU A 554 -27.95 17.46 44.04
N LEU A 555 -26.93 16.67 44.39
CA LEU A 555 -26.49 16.51 45.77
C LEU A 555 -26.01 17.84 46.36
N ALA A 556 -25.25 18.63 45.60
CA ALA A 556 -24.79 19.96 46.01
C ALA A 556 -25.95 20.96 46.23
N ALA A 557 -27.09 20.69 45.61
CA ALA A 557 -28.33 21.45 45.73
C ALA A 557 -29.36 20.85 46.71
N ASN A 558 -29.00 19.78 47.43
CA ASN A 558 -29.88 19.03 48.33
C ASN A 558 -31.17 18.52 47.64
N LYS A 559 -31.03 17.99 46.42
CA LYS A 559 -32.11 17.38 45.64
C LYS A 559 -31.90 15.87 45.50
N ASN A 560 -32.99 15.11 45.64
CA ASN A 560 -33.04 13.66 45.46
C ASN A 560 -31.92 12.91 46.22
N THR A 561 -31.58 13.39 47.42
CA THR A 561 -30.34 13.03 48.13
C THR A 561 -30.12 11.53 48.30
N ALA A 562 -31.12 10.78 48.75
CA ALA A 562 -30.98 9.34 48.95
C ALA A 562 -30.73 8.57 47.64
N HIS A 563 -31.42 8.97 46.57
CA HIS A 563 -31.31 8.36 45.24
C HIS A 563 -29.96 8.65 44.59
N ASN A 564 -29.52 9.91 44.64
CA ASN A 564 -28.25 10.33 44.06
C ASN A 564 -27.04 9.81 44.87
N ALA A 565 -27.18 9.62 46.17
CA ALA A 565 -26.15 8.98 46.99
C ALA A 565 -25.96 7.50 46.59
N GLU A 566 -27.05 6.76 46.41
CA GLU A 566 -27.00 5.36 45.96
C GLU A 566 -26.41 5.24 44.54
N LEU A 567 -26.82 6.12 43.61
CA LEU A 567 -26.28 6.16 42.26
C LEU A 567 -24.79 6.55 42.26
N LEU A 568 -24.36 7.46 43.13
CA LEU A 568 -22.95 7.83 43.29
C LEU A 568 -22.12 6.63 43.77
N SER A 569 -22.60 5.87 44.75
CA SER A 569 -21.92 4.64 45.20
C SER A 569 -21.85 3.59 44.10
N GLU A 570 -22.92 3.42 43.29
CA GLU A 570 -22.92 2.51 42.13
C GLU A 570 -21.90 2.92 41.08
N LEU A 571 -21.76 4.23 40.83
CA LEU A 571 -20.78 4.83 39.94
C LEU A 571 -19.35 4.67 40.46
N VAL A 572 -19.08 4.99 41.72
CA VAL A 572 -17.74 4.99 42.34
C VAL A 572 -17.15 3.59 42.54
N ALA A 573 -17.98 2.56 42.68
CA ALA A 573 -17.52 1.17 42.77
C ALA A 573 -16.78 0.64 41.50
N GLU A 574 -16.59 1.47 40.47
CA GLU A 574 -16.10 1.06 39.13
C GLU A 574 -14.79 1.75 38.67
N ASP A 575 -13.65 1.45 39.30
CA ASP A 575 -12.35 2.14 39.10
C ASP A 575 -11.84 2.31 37.63
N ARG A 576 -12.08 1.35 36.71
CA ARG A 576 -11.48 1.37 35.36
C ARG A 576 -12.15 2.32 34.35
N ALA A 577 -13.38 2.77 34.58
CA ALA A 577 -14.16 3.58 33.63
C ALA A 577 -14.08 5.09 33.88
N PHE A 578 -13.46 5.52 35.00
CA PHE A 578 -13.54 6.90 35.47
C PHE A 578 -12.44 7.82 34.98
N THR A 579 -11.27 7.31 34.57
CA THR A 579 -10.13 8.14 34.13
C THR A 579 -10.53 9.12 33.03
N GLY A 580 -11.23 8.66 31.99
CA GLY A 580 -11.69 9.51 30.89
C GLY A 580 -12.79 10.51 31.29
N ILE A 581 -13.67 10.13 32.21
CA ILE A 581 -14.78 10.99 32.66
C ILE A 581 -14.25 12.13 33.54
N LEU A 582 -13.32 11.83 34.45
CA LEU A 582 -12.78 12.76 35.43
C LEU A 582 -11.89 13.84 34.81
N THR A 583 -11.32 13.62 33.61
CA THR A 583 -10.59 14.69 32.86
C THR A 583 -11.42 15.95 32.62
N SER A 584 -12.75 15.83 32.65
CA SER A 584 -13.66 16.96 32.43
C SER A 584 -14.00 17.77 33.68
N PHE A 585 -13.48 17.36 34.85
CA PHE A 585 -13.62 18.09 36.10
C PHE A 585 -12.25 18.60 36.57
N SER A 586 -12.16 19.88 36.91
CA SER A 586 -10.95 20.36 37.59
C SER A 586 -10.94 19.89 39.05
N PRO A 587 -9.76 19.65 39.66
CA PRO A 587 -9.67 19.31 41.08
C PRO A 587 -10.40 20.33 41.97
N TRP A 588 -10.37 21.61 41.59
CA TRP A 588 -11.01 22.69 42.35
C TRP A 588 -12.54 22.64 42.27
N LEU A 589 -13.09 22.30 41.10
CA LEU A 589 -14.53 22.08 40.94
C LEU A 589 -14.99 20.87 41.75
N MET A 590 -14.22 19.77 41.72
CA MET A 590 -14.54 18.56 42.50
C MET A 590 -14.46 18.80 44.01
N ASN A 591 -13.44 19.52 44.48
CA ASN A 591 -13.32 19.88 45.89
C ASN A 591 -14.49 20.76 46.34
N TRP A 592 -14.85 21.78 45.57
CA TRP A 592 -16.00 22.62 45.91
C TRP A 592 -17.33 21.86 45.90
N LEU A 593 -17.57 21.01 44.89
CA LEU A 593 -18.78 20.18 44.84
C LEU A 593 -18.84 19.26 46.06
N THR A 594 -17.73 18.63 46.43
CA THR A 594 -17.63 17.74 47.59
C THR A 594 -17.93 18.47 48.90
N GLU A 595 -17.28 19.62 49.14
CA GLU A 595 -17.54 20.44 50.34
C GLU A 595 -19.01 20.88 50.42
N ARG A 596 -19.58 21.31 49.29
CA ARG A 596 -20.97 21.74 49.19
C ARG A 596 -21.93 20.59 49.48
N VAL A 597 -21.67 19.40 48.92
CA VAL A 597 -22.48 18.19 49.14
C VAL A 597 -22.44 17.78 50.62
N LEU A 598 -21.26 17.75 51.24
CA LEU A 598 -21.12 17.37 52.66
C LEU A 598 -21.79 18.39 53.59
N ALA A 599 -21.71 19.68 53.27
CA ALA A 599 -22.36 20.74 54.05
C ALA A 599 -23.89 20.66 53.98
N GLN A 600 -24.44 20.27 52.83
CA GLN A 600 -25.90 20.16 52.62
C GLN A 600 -26.47 18.82 53.08
N ASN A 601 -25.65 17.76 53.17
CA ASN A 601 -26.09 16.40 53.43
C ASN A 601 -25.26 15.69 54.53
N PRO A 602 -25.16 16.26 55.76
CA PRO A 602 -24.25 15.78 56.79
C PRO A 602 -24.57 14.37 57.34
N ASP A 603 -25.83 13.92 57.20
CA ASP A 603 -26.33 12.69 57.82
C ASP A 603 -26.42 11.49 56.85
N VAL A 604 -25.92 11.63 55.62
CA VAL A 604 -25.99 10.56 54.60
C VAL A 604 -24.75 9.66 54.71
N GLY A 605 -24.93 8.47 55.29
CA GLY A 605 -23.86 7.47 55.46
C GLY A 605 -23.30 6.96 54.12
N GLY A 606 -21.98 6.71 54.06
CA GLY A 606 -21.29 6.22 52.86
C GLY A 606 -20.81 7.31 51.89
N LEU A 607 -21.53 8.44 51.83
CA LEU A 607 -21.26 9.54 50.90
C LEU A 607 -19.86 10.17 51.05
N ASN A 608 -19.36 10.23 52.28
CA ASN A 608 -18.04 10.81 52.58
C ASN A 608 -16.89 9.97 52.01
N GLU A 609 -17.03 8.64 51.98
CA GLU A 609 -16.01 7.73 51.42
C GLU A 609 -15.99 7.82 49.90
N ASP A 610 -17.16 7.84 49.25
CA ASP A 610 -17.29 7.93 47.79
C ASP A 610 -16.78 9.28 47.25
N LEU A 611 -17.10 10.38 47.93
CA LEU A 611 -16.63 11.72 47.54
C LEU A 611 -15.12 11.87 47.77
N ALA A 612 -14.58 11.35 48.88
CA ALA A 612 -13.14 11.37 49.12
C ALA A 612 -12.37 10.57 48.06
N TRP A 613 -12.92 9.43 47.63
CA TRP A 613 -12.36 8.65 46.52
C TRP A 613 -12.38 9.44 45.20
N LEU A 614 -13.50 10.10 44.87
CA LEU A 614 -13.62 10.90 43.65
C LEU A 614 -12.64 12.07 43.61
N VAL A 615 -12.43 12.76 44.74
CA VAL A 615 -11.44 13.84 44.85
C VAL A 615 -10.04 13.31 44.57
N ALA A 616 -9.61 12.27 45.31
CA ALA A 616 -8.28 11.69 45.14
C ALA A 616 -8.05 11.19 43.70
N LYS A 617 -9.05 10.52 43.12
CA LYS A 617 -8.96 10.02 41.74
C LYS A 617 -8.91 11.15 40.71
N THR A 618 -9.62 12.26 40.94
CA THR A 618 -9.58 13.42 40.04
C THR A 618 -8.22 14.10 40.09
N GLU A 619 -7.60 14.21 41.27
CA GLU A 619 -6.24 14.71 41.46
C GLU A 619 -5.21 13.83 40.73
N ASP A 620 -5.27 12.51 40.93
CA ASP A 620 -4.40 11.54 40.23
C ASP A 620 -4.49 11.67 38.70
N VAL A 621 -5.71 11.82 38.15
CA VAL A 621 -5.94 11.99 36.71
C VAL A 621 -5.39 13.33 36.24
N TYR A 622 -5.62 14.41 36.99
CA TYR A 622 -5.17 15.74 36.62
C TYR A 622 -3.63 15.84 36.58
N GLU A 623 -2.93 15.25 37.55
CA GLU A 623 -1.46 15.20 37.58
C GLU A 623 -0.87 14.45 36.37
N GLN A 624 -1.50 13.34 35.96
CA GLN A 624 -1.07 12.56 34.80
C GLN A 624 -1.21 13.33 33.47
N PHE A 625 -2.16 14.26 33.36
CA PHE A 625 -2.38 15.06 32.15
C PHE A 625 -1.65 16.42 32.15
N SER A 626 -1.17 16.88 33.31
CA SER A 626 -0.38 18.13 33.41
C SER A 626 1.10 17.98 33.05
N ASP A 627 1.64 16.77 33.08
CA ASP A 627 3.05 16.48 32.75
C ASP A 627 3.32 16.38 31.23
N ASP A 628 2.28 16.34 30.39
CA ASP A 628 2.36 16.22 28.92
C ASP A 628 2.19 17.58 28.17
N PHE A 629 2.28 18.73 28.87
CA PHE A 629 2.19 20.08 28.29
C PHE A 629 3.39 20.99 28.53
#